data_AF-A0A6V8DQ92-F1
#
_entry.id   AF-A0A6V8DQ92-F1
#
_cell.length_a   1.000
_cell.length_b   1.000
_cell.length_c   1.000
_cell.angle_alpha   90.00
_cell.angle_beta   90.00
_cell.angle_gamma   90.00
#
_symmetry.space_group_name_H-M   'P 1'
#
loop_
_entity.id
_entity.type
_entity.pdbx_description
1 polymer ?
#
loop_
_entity_poly.entity_id
_entity_poly.type
_entity_poly.pdbx_seq_one_letter_code
_entity_poly.pdbx_strand_id
1 'polypeptide(L)'
;MPIIIATIVLASAQIVSANDSDGDGTDDQYDDFPHDPCADTDTDGDGLPDTVVSGCTSNSIVAYTSFEDPFTNGAKYYDTGNKSVSRHLWNNANEPHVSHNKSTGDEMGFTLYYTSTGGVGLTDGDFFGTANYTGTVGNFTEGAQGYQMGDVDGTTTLSLDSVAADSMSLDIFVQGGSSNSYEASDNLIIRFVGSTSTVELVNVTGATGTGNNGGFATYMGVWTSFSSDISSQGIGNLEIEFTSNSQTESVYIDNVAFTSTSQLVEDTDDDNDGWDDVDENSCGTDPLDSNEIPIDSNGNGVCDAIEGDDFDGDGIPNDSDPDDDNDGYDDEYDAFPLDPTEWDDADGDGIGSNADTDDDGDGWSDSEEVDCMTEPSSAFSVPDDSDGDGICDIVDADDDNDMVNDENDCAPFDASISELDCDGVCGGNNTVDECGICGGSGISEGACDCD
;
A
#
# COMPACT_ATOMS: atom_id res chain seq x y z
N MET A 1 -32.93 64.81 29.61
CA MET A 1 -32.89 64.08 28.33
C MET A 1 -31.79 63.03 28.45
N PRO A 2 -32.10 61.73 28.49
CA PRO A 2 -31.06 60.72 28.50
C PRO A 2 -30.51 60.55 27.08
N ILE A 3 -29.19 60.46 26.98
CA ILE A 3 -28.44 60.19 25.75
C ILE A 3 -28.45 58.67 25.57
N ILE A 4 -29.02 58.20 24.46
CA ILE A 4 -28.95 56.81 24.03
C ILE A 4 -27.61 56.63 23.33
N ILE A 5 -26.71 55.86 23.94
CA ILE A 5 -25.50 55.37 23.26
C ILE A 5 -25.92 54.07 22.57
N ALA A 6 -25.98 54.12 21.24
CA ALA A 6 -26.17 52.93 20.42
C ALA A 6 -24.81 52.22 20.31
N THR A 7 -24.68 51.07 20.96
CA THR A 7 -23.55 50.16 20.77
C THR A 7 -23.76 49.46 19.43
N ILE A 8 -23.01 49.88 18.41
CA ILE A 8 -22.89 49.12 17.16
C ILE A 8 -22.01 47.91 17.49
N VAL A 9 -22.62 46.73 17.48
CA VAL A 9 -21.89 45.46 17.44
C VAL A 9 -21.42 45.32 15.99
N LEU A 10 -20.14 45.62 15.73
CA LEU A 10 -19.49 45.13 14.52
C LEU A 10 -19.35 43.62 14.70
N ALA A 11 -20.19 42.86 13.99
CA ALA A 11 -19.83 41.49 13.66
C ALA A 11 -18.57 41.59 12.80
N SER A 12 -17.45 41.07 13.31
CA SER A 12 -16.26 40.87 12.49
C SER A 12 -16.66 39.89 11.39
N ALA A 13 -16.66 40.34 10.13
CA ALA A 13 -16.58 39.41 9.03
C ALA A 13 -15.27 38.64 9.23
N GLN A 14 -15.34 37.31 9.28
CA GLN A 14 -14.13 36.51 9.22
C GLN A 14 -13.45 36.82 7.88
N ILE A 15 -12.19 37.20 7.98
CA ILE A 15 -11.33 37.42 6.83
C ILE A 15 -11.02 36.00 6.35
N VAL A 16 -11.67 35.56 5.27
CA VAL A 16 -11.15 34.47 4.45
C VAL A 16 -9.71 34.87 4.11
N SER A 17 -8.75 33.99 4.39
CA SER A 17 -7.35 34.24 4.05
C SER A 17 -7.27 34.60 2.56
N ALA A 18 -6.39 35.53 2.19
CA ALA A 18 -6.21 35.87 0.78
C ALA A 18 -5.44 34.78 0.01
N ASN A 19 -4.94 33.77 0.71
CA ASN A 19 -4.14 32.65 0.19
C ASN A 19 -4.74 31.31 0.65
N ASP A 20 -6.07 31.17 0.61
CA ASP A 20 -6.77 29.90 0.83
C ASP A 20 -7.29 29.50 -0.56
N SER A 21 -6.52 28.65 -1.24
CA SER A 21 -6.63 28.41 -2.68
C SER A 21 -7.80 27.50 -3.05
N ASP A 22 -8.22 26.60 -2.18
CA ASP A 22 -9.35 25.70 -2.39
C ASP A 22 -10.60 26.02 -1.55
N GLY A 23 -10.47 26.90 -0.56
CA GLY A 23 -11.58 27.46 0.20
C GLY A 23 -12.07 26.57 1.34
N ASP A 24 -11.26 25.63 1.82
CA ASP A 24 -11.61 24.73 2.91
C ASP A 24 -11.52 25.39 4.31
N GLY A 25 -10.80 26.51 4.39
CA GLY A 25 -10.64 27.34 5.57
C GLY A 25 -9.24 27.30 6.21
N THR A 26 -8.32 26.50 5.67
CA THR A 26 -6.90 26.46 6.01
C THR A 26 -6.13 27.37 5.03
N ASP A 27 -5.03 27.98 5.49
CA ASP A 27 -4.25 28.93 4.68
C ASP A 27 -3.15 28.15 3.96
N ASP A 28 -2.87 28.38 2.67
CA ASP A 28 -1.97 27.58 1.80
C ASP A 28 -0.57 27.28 2.40
N GLN A 29 -0.14 28.06 3.40
CA GLN A 29 1.15 27.89 4.09
C GLN A 29 1.11 26.93 5.29
N TYR A 30 -0.08 26.47 5.67
CA TYR A 30 -0.39 25.53 6.75
C TYR A 30 -1.29 24.40 6.25
N ASP A 31 -1.47 24.32 4.94
CA ASP A 31 -2.32 23.36 4.26
C ASP A 31 -1.38 22.46 3.45
N ASP A 32 -1.33 21.19 3.80
CA ASP A 32 -0.50 20.20 3.11
C ASP A 32 -1.16 19.77 1.78
N PHE A 33 -2.44 20.09 1.59
CA PHE A 33 -3.25 19.86 0.39
C PHE A 33 -3.89 21.16 -0.15
N PRO A 34 -3.12 22.21 -0.46
CA PRO A 34 -3.62 23.59 -0.72
C PRO A 34 -4.51 23.76 -1.95
N HIS A 35 -4.80 22.70 -2.68
CA HIS A 35 -5.63 22.69 -3.88
C HIS A 35 -6.73 21.61 -3.83
N ASP A 36 -6.88 20.94 -2.69
CA ASP A 36 -7.84 19.88 -2.45
C ASP A 36 -8.66 20.18 -1.19
N PRO A 37 -9.89 20.71 -1.33
CA PRO A 37 -10.69 21.14 -0.19
C PRO A 37 -11.27 19.97 0.63
N CYS A 38 -10.84 18.74 0.35
CA CYS A 38 -11.24 17.55 1.06
C CYS A 38 -10.29 17.17 2.21
N ALA A 39 -9.11 17.79 2.33
CA ALA A 39 -8.16 17.56 3.39
C ALA A 39 -7.24 18.78 3.57
N ASP A 40 -6.61 18.93 4.74
CA ASP A 40 -5.70 20.06 5.02
C ASP A 40 -4.41 19.69 5.77
N THR A 41 -4.35 18.51 6.40
CA THR A 41 -3.27 18.11 7.31
C THR A 41 -2.65 16.78 6.85
N ASP A 42 -1.31 16.71 6.88
CA ASP A 42 -0.46 15.52 6.63
C ASP A 42 0.66 15.51 7.68
N THR A 43 0.46 14.80 8.79
CA THR A 43 1.33 14.88 9.98
C THR A 43 2.72 14.28 9.74
N ASP A 44 2.82 13.19 8.97
CA ASP A 44 4.09 12.51 8.68
C ASP A 44 4.76 12.96 7.36
N GLY A 45 3.99 13.62 6.48
CA GLY A 45 4.43 14.14 5.19
C GLY A 45 4.53 13.10 4.07
N ASP A 46 3.83 11.97 4.16
CA ASP A 46 3.85 10.90 3.16
C ASP A 46 2.97 11.20 1.92
N GLY A 47 2.11 12.22 2.03
CA GLY A 47 1.19 12.68 1.00
C GLY A 47 -0.22 12.08 1.08
N LEU A 48 -0.53 11.32 2.12
CA LEU A 48 -1.87 10.94 2.54
C LEU A 48 -2.35 11.90 3.65
N PRO A 49 -3.63 12.29 3.65
CA PRO A 49 -4.16 13.18 4.67
C PRO A 49 -4.58 12.45 5.93
N ASP A 50 -4.29 13.05 7.10
CA ASP A 50 -4.73 12.56 8.42
C ASP A 50 -6.26 12.34 8.48
N THR A 51 -7.02 13.23 7.83
CA THR A 51 -8.47 13.08 7.74
C THR A 51 -9.00 13.53 6.39
N VAL A 52 -10.04 12.85 5.91
CA VAL A 52 -10.76 13.23 4.69
C VAL A 52 -12.18 13.68 5.02
N VAL A 53 -12.57 14.86 4.54
CA VAL A 53 -13.92 15.41 4.71
C VAL A 53 -14.97 14.43 4.17
N SER A 54 -15.85 13.93 5.04
CA SER A 54 -16.82 12.89 4.69
C SER A 54 -17.73 13.28 3.52
N GLY A 55 -17.74 12.45 2.48
CA GLY A 55 -18.53 12.67 1.26
C GLY A 55 -17.99 13.77 0.35
N CYS A 56 -16.77 14.23 0.59
CA CYS A 56 -16.07 15.15 -0.29
C CYS A 56 -15.54 14.42 -1.52
N THR A 57 -15.59 15.09 -2.66
CA THR A 57 -15.03 14.61 -3.92
C THR A 57 -14.13 15.70 -4.44
N SER A 58 -12.83 15.44 -4.47
CA SER A 58 -11.87 16.41 -4.98
C SER A 58 -11.70 16.25 -6.47
N ASN A 59 -11.66 17.39 -7.17
CA ASN A 59 -11.41 17.43 -8.60
C ASN A 59 -10.08 18.13 -8.81
N SER A 60 -9.02 17.35 -8.94
CA SER A 60 -7.68 17.90 -9.16
C SER A 60 -7.44 18.17 -10.64
N ILE A 61 -6.78 19.29 -10.97
CA ILE A 61 -6.33 19.58 -12.33
C ILE A 61 -5.12 18.69 -12.63
N VAL A 62 -5.31 17.66 -13.46
CA VAL A 62 -4.26 16.70 -13.82
C VAL A 62 -3.43 17.15 -15.02
N ALA A 63 -3.97 18.06 -15.84
CA ALA A 63 -3.26 18.71 -16.93
C ALA A 63 -3.97 19.99 -17.36
N TYR A 64 -3.23 20.99 -17.84
CA TYR A 64 -3.81 22.24 -18.33
C TYR A 64 -2.89 22.95 -19.32
N THR A 65 -3.45 23.89 -20.07
CA THR A 65 -2.72 24.93 -20.80
C THR A 65 -3.64 26.14 -21.02
N SER A 66 -3.22 27.30 -20.56
CA SER A 66 -3.76 28.62 -20.91
C SER A 66 -2.83 29.38 -21.87
N PHE A 67 -1.78 28.71 -22.29
CA PHE A 67 -0.75 29.21 -23.19
C PHE A 67 0.10 30.32 -22.56
N GLU A 68 0.35 30.22 -21.25
CA GLU A 68 1.08 31.21 -20.44
C GLU A 68 2.53 30.86 -20.16
N ASP A 69 2.94 29.62 -20.43
CA ASP A 69 4.35 29.25 -20.38
C ASP A 69 5.18 30.26 -21.21
N PRO A 70 6.46 30.49 -20.88
CA PRO A 70 7.26 31.53 -21.51
C PRO A 70 7.45 31.29 -23.01
N PHE A 71 6.48 31.75 -23.80
CA PHE A 71 6.42 31.59 -25.23
C PHE A 71 6.92 32.83 -25.93
N THR A 72 7.68 32.63 -27.00
CA THR A 72 7.94 33.74 -27.92
C THR A 72 6.64 34.10 -28.58
N ASN A 73 6.20 35.34 -28.36
CA ASN A 73 5.08 35.94 -29.06
C ASN A 73 5.58 36.76 -30.25
N GLY A 74 4.78 36.82 -31.29
CA GLY A 74 5.05 37.63 -32.47
C GLY A 74 3.74 38.06 -33.14
N ALA A 75 3.85 38.99 -34.08
CA ALA A 75 2.66 39.48 -34.78
C ALA A 75 2.07 38.42 -35.72
N LYS A 76 2.93 37.61 -36.37
CA LYS A 76 2.55 36.61 -37.38
C LYS A 76 3.55 35.45 -37.38
N TYR A 77 3.08 34.25 -37.71
CA TYR A 77 3.91 33.06 -37.94
C TYR A 77 4.08 32.83 -39.45
N TYR A 78 5.31 32.48 -39.87
CA TYR A 78 5.66 32.27 -41.27
C TYR A 78 6.17 30.83 -41.51
N ASP A 79 5.33 29.96 -42.05
CA ASP A 79 5.77 28.60 -42.42
C ASP A 79 6.79 28.65 -43.57
N THR A 80 7.95 28.03 -43.36
CA THR A 80 9.03 27.95 -44.35
C THR A 80 8.94 26.70 -45.24
N GLY A 81 7.99 25.80 -44.96
CA GLY A 81 7.77 24.58 -45.70
C GLY A 81 7.04 24.74 -47.03
N ASN A 82 6.90 23.65 -47.78
CA ASN A 82 6.16 23.65 -49.05
C ASN A 82 4.64 23.62 -48.81
N LYS A 83 3.94 24.72 -49.05
CA LYS A 83 2.49 24.86 -48.91
C LYS A 83 1.60 23.76 -49.53
N SER A 84 2.11 23.03 -50.52
CA SER A 84 1.37 21.93 -51.17
C SER A 84 1.53 20.56 -50.49
N VAL A 85 2.23 20.49 -49.36
CA VAL A 85 2.55 19.23 -48.65
C VAL A 85 2.03 19.31 -47.22
N SER A 86 1.22 18.33 -46.80
CA SER A 86 0.79 18.21 -45.40
C SER A 86 1.94 17.78 -44.49
N ARG A 87 2.08 18.39 -43.30
CA ARG A 87 3.20 18.17 -42.37
C ARG A 87 2.92 18.72 -40.97
N HIS A 88 3.74 18.32 -40.01
CA HIS A 88 3.87 19.05 -38.75
C HIS A 88 4.58 20.38 -38.97
N LEU A 89 4.17 21.41 -38.23
CA LEU A 89 4.84 22.71 -38.18
C LEU A 89 5.79 22.79 -37.00
N TRP A 90 6.76 23.70 -37.08
CA TRP A 90 7.85 23.82 -36.12
C TRP A 90 8.06 25.28 -35.75
N ASN A 91 8.46 25.55 -34.51
CA ASN A 91 8.73 26.91 -34.05
C ASN A 91 9.84 27.57 -34.85
N ASN A 92 9.60 28.81 -35.26
CA ASN A 92 10.60 29.67 -35.85
C ASN A 92 11.20 30.61 -34.78
N ALA A 93 12.41 31.09 -35.01
CA ALA A 93 13.06 32.01 -34.08
C ALA A 93 12.38 33.39 -34.09
N ASN A 94 11.93 33.86 -32.91
CA ASN A 94 11.26 35.14 -32.70
C ASN A 94 9.86 35.26 -33.36
N GLU A 95 9.17 34.14 -33.51
CA GLU A 95 7.80 34.06 -34.00
C GLU A 95 6.91 33.39 -32.92
N PRO A 96 5.57 33.49 -33.04
CA PRO A 96 4.65 32.74 -32.20
C PRO A 96 5.01 31.26 -32.14
N HIS A 97 4.85 30.64 -30.98
CA HIS A 97 4.98 29.19 -30.87
C HIS A 97 3.78 28.51 -31.54
N VAL A 98 4.08 27.51 -32.37
CA VAL A 98 3.09 26.65 -33.02
C VAL A 98 3.17 25.21 -32.51
N SER A 99 4.21 24.88 -31.77
CA SER A 99 4.37 23.61 -31.04
C SER A 99 5.09 23.86 -29.72
N HIS A 100 4.80 23.05 -28.71
CA HIS A 100 5.46 23.09 -27.41
C HIS A 100 5.67 21.68 -26.89
N ASN A 101 6.72 21.49 -26.09
CA ASN A 101 6.98 20.24 -25.37
C ASN A 101 6.99 20.54 -23.88
N LYS A 102 6.13 19.86 -23.11
CA LYS A 102 5.97 20.01 -21.66
C LYS A 102 7.29 19.95 -20.88
N SER A 103 8.36 19.34 -21.40
CA SER A 103 9.67 19.36 -20.74
C SER A 103 10.26 20.77 -20.50
N THR A 104 9.62 21.83 -20.98
CA THR A 104 10.08 23.23 -20.89
C THR A 104 9.15 24.18 -20.13
N GLY A 105 8.18 23.66 -19.37
CA GLY A 105 7.29 24.44 -18.50
C GLY A 105 6.27 23.56 -17.77
N ASP A 106 5.25 24.18 -17.19
CA ASP A 106 4.24 23.47 -16.37
C ASP A 106 3.00 23.10 -17.20
N GLU A 107 2.78 23.78 -18.34
CA GLU A 107 1.65 23.54 -19.23
C GLU A 107 1.84 22.33 -20.15
N MET A 108 0.72 21.83 -20.69
CA MET A 108 0.73 20.73 -21.65
C MET A 108 1.51 21.06 -22.91
N GLY A 109 2.26 20.07 -23.42
CA GLY A 109 2.81 20.13 -24.75
C GLY A 109 1.71 20.10 -25.80
N PHE A 110 2.03 20.63 -26.98
CA PHE A 110 1.13 20.62 -28.12
C PHE A 110 1.89 20.55 -29.43
N THR A 111 1.26 19.93 -30.40
CA THR A 111 1.78 19.78 -31.76
C THR A 111 0.76 20.28 -32.76
N LEU A 112 1.25 20.78 -33.89
CA LEU A 112 0.39 21.29 -34.95
C LEU A 112 0.66 20.57 -36.25
N TYR A 113 -0.40 20.04 -36.86
CA TYR A 113 -0.35 19.43 -38.18
C TYR A 113 -1.11 20.30 -39.20
N TYR A 114 -0.42 20.71 -40.25
CA TYR A 114 -1.01 21.40 -41.39
C TYR A 114 -1.36 20.40 -42.49
N THR A 115 -2.59 20.48 -42.99
CA THR A 115 -3.09 19.75 -44.16
C THR A 115 -3.35 20.70 -45.31
N SER A 116 -2.62 20.49 -46.41
CA SER A 116 -2.73 21.31 -47.62
C SER A 116 -4.06 21.09 -48.34
N THR A 117 -4.83 22.17 -48.53
CA THR A 117 -6.01 22.19 -49.41
C THR A 117 -5.71 22.74 -50.81
N GLY A 118 -4.43 23.09 -51.08
CA GLY A 118 -4.00 23.72 -52.33
C GLY A 118 -3.94 25.26 -52.29
N GLY A 119 -4.20 25.86 -51.12
CA GLY A 119 -4.05 27.29 -50.83
C GLY A 119 -2.60 27.75 -50.68
N VAL A 120 -2.41 28.96 -50.13
CA VAL A 120 -1.07 29.48 -49.81
C VAL A 120 -0.53 28.93 -48.48
N GLY A 121 -1.40 28.37 -47.63
CA GLY A 121 -1.06 27.92 -46.29
C GLY A 121 -0.48 29.05 -45.45
N LEU A 122 0.18 28.71 -44.34
CA LEU A 122 0.76 29.71 -43.44
C LEU A 122 2.06 30.39 -43.95
N THR A 123 2.30 30.40 -45.28
CA THR A 123 3.61 30.81 -45.86
C THR A 123 3.73 32.30 -46.16
N ASP A 124 2.62 33.02 -46.22
CA ASP A 124 2.56 34.48 -46.41
C ASP A 124 2.38 35.27 -45.11
N GLY A 125 2.27 34.56 -43.99
CA GLY A 125 2.42 35.08 -42.65
C GLY A 125 1.09 35.43 -42.05
N ASP A 126 0.71 34.66 -41.03
CA ASP A 126 -0.65 34.69 -40.51
C ASP A 126 -0.65 34.85 -39.01
N PHE A 127 -1.76 35.36 -38.48
CA PHE A 127 -1.95 35.46 -37.05
C PHE A 127 -2.25 34.06 -36.52
N PHE A 128 -1.18 33.32 -36.23
CA PHE A 128 -1.23 31.90 -35.92
C PHE A 128 -0.18 31.55 -34.85
N GLY A 129 -0.56 30.73 -33.87
CA GLY A 129 0.28 30.31 -32.74
C GLY A 129 -0.08 31.03 -31.43
N THR A 130 0.83 30.98 -30.45
CA THR A 130 0.66 31.69 -29.18
C THR A 130 0.52 33.20 -29.39
N ALA A 131 -0.46 33.82 -28.74
CA ALA A 131 -0.89 35.17 -29.02
C ALA A 131 -1.17 35.97 -27.74
N ASN A 132 -0.77 37.23 -27.74
CA ASN A 132 -1.08 38.20 -26.67
C ASN A 132 -1.98 39.35 -27.17
N TYR A 133 -2.62 39.17 -28.33
CA TYR A 133 -3.34 40.25 -29.00
C TYR A 133 -4.75 40.44 -28.42
N THR A 134 -4.82 41.15 -27.31
CA THR A 134 -6.06 41.52 -26.61
C THR A 134 -6.99 42.46 -27.39
N GLY A 135 -6.56 43.00 -28.54
CA GLY A 135 -7.36 43.95 -29.31
C GLY A 135 -8.67 43.38 -29.86
N THR A 136 -8.64 42.14 -30.38
CA THR A 136 -9.84 41.47 -30.92
C THR A 136 -10.68 40.87 -29.80
N VAL A 137 -10.04 40.10 -28.91
CA VAL A 137 -10.74 39.24 -27.94
C VAL A 137 -11.03 39.95 -26.61
N GLY A 138 -10.52 41.18 -26.43
CA GLY A 138 -10.48 41.80 -25.12
C GLY A 138 -9.42 41.08 -24.27
N ASN A 139 -9.75 40.77 -23.03
CA ASN A 139 -8.85 39.95 -22.22
C ASN A 139 -9.02 38.47 -22.58
N PHE A 140 -7.93 37.73 -22.48
CA PHE A 140 -7.99 36.27 -22.36
C PHE A 140 -8.71 35.90 -21.05
N THR A 141 -9.30 34.71 -21.04
CA THR A 141 -10.11 34.18 -19.95
C THR A 141 -9.27 33.77 -18.74
N GLU A 142 -8.02 33.36 -18.99
CA GLU A 142 -6.97 33.14 -17.99
C GLU A 142 -5.70 33.91 -18.47
N GLY A 143 -4.87 34.38 -17.54
CA GLY A 143 -3.60 35.00 -17.89
C GLY A 143 -3.63 36.22 -18.84
N ALA A 144 -2.62 36.32 -19.71
CA ALA A 144 -2.35 37.42 -20.64
C ALA A 144 -2.19 36.98 -22.11
N GLN A 145 -2.15 35.69 -22.38
CA GLN A 145 -1.90 35.03 -23.64
C GLN A 145 -3.00 33.99 -23.92
N GLY A 146 -2.93 33.39 -25.10
CA GLY A 146 -3.77 32.28 -25.52
C GLY A 146 -3.23 31.73 -26.84
N TYR A 147 -4.02 30.93 -27.55
CA TYR A 147 -3.64 30.41 -28.85
C TYR A 147 -4.55 30.95 -29.95
N GLN A 148 -3.97 31.44 -31.05
CA GLN A 148 -4.71 31.93 -32.21
C GLN A 148 -4.51 31.02 -33.41
N MET A 149 -5.61 30.72 -34.11
CA MET A 149 -5.63 30.06 -35.41
C MET A 149 -6.37 30.96 -36.40
N GLY A 150 -5.65 31.77 -37.17
CA GLY A 150 -6.20 32.69 -38.16
C GLY A 150 -5.63 32.46 -39.56
N ASP A 151 -6.45 32.72 -40.58
CA ASP A 151 -6.07 32.69 -42.01
C ASP A 151 -5.22 31.50 -42.43
N VAL A 152 -5.72 30.29 -42.18
CA VAL A 152 -4.91 29.07 -42.32
C VAL A 152 -4.56 28.76 -43.78
N ASP A 153 -5.39 29.22 -44.72
CA ASP A 153 -5.32 28.91 -46.16
C ASP A 153 -5.16 27.41 -46.44
N GLY A 154 -5.84 26.62 -45.62
CA GLY A 154 -5.66 25.18 -45.44
C GLY A 154 -6.44 24.69 -44.24
N THR A 155 -6.09 23.49 -43.76
CA THR A 155 -6.61 22.96 -42.50
C THR A 155 -5.45 22.79 -41.53
N THR A 156 -5.63 23.21 -40.29
CA THR A 156 -4.68 22.93 -39.21
C THR A 156 -5.37 22.14 -38.12
N THR A 157 -4.62 21.22 -37.50
CA THR A 157 -5.05 20.46 -36.34
C THR A 157 -4.04 20.72 -35.23
N LEU A 158 -4.46 21.45 -34.20
CA LEU A 158 -3.74 21.56 -32.93
C LEU A 158 -4.10 20.34 -32.09
N SER A 159 -3.10 19.58 -31.68
CA SER A 159 -3.24 18.44 -30.78
C SER A 159 -2.44 18.72 -29.53
N LEU A 160 -3.12 18.72 -28.38
CA LEU A 160 -2.43 18.68 -27.09
C LEU A 160 -1.82 17.30 -26.86
N ASP A 161 -0.88 17.20 -25.92
CA ASP A 161 -0.36 15.93 -25.43
C ASP A 161 -1.49 15.06 -24.84
N SER A 162 -1.29 13.75 -24.81
CA SER A 162 -2.31 12.84 -24.28
C SER A 162 -2.42 12.94 -22.75
N VAL A 163 -3.65 12.85 -22.25
CA VAL A 163 -4.01 12.92 -20.83
C VAL A 163 -5.05 11.84 -20.50
N ALA A 164 -5.00 11.34 -19.26
CA ALA A 164 -6.07 10.57 -18.64
C ALA A 164 -6.79 11.50 -17.66
N ALA A 165 -8.08 11.76 -17.89
CA ALA A 165 -8.87 12.67 -17.06
C ALA A 165 -10.35 12.27 -17.08
N ASP A 166 -11.09 12.71 -16.07
CA ASP A 166 -12.54 12.48 -15.97
C ASP A 166 -13.34 13.56 -16.67
N SER A 167 -12.86 14.80 -16.65
CA SER A 167 -13.53 15.92 -17.29
C SER A 167 -12.54 16.87 -17.96
N MET A 168 -13.04 17.66 -18.89
CA MET A 168 -12.26 18.72 -19.51
C MET A 168 -13.08 20.00 -19.67
N SER A 169 -12.40 21.13 -19.71
CA SER A 169 -12.94 22.43 -20.10
C SER A 169 -12.01 23.18 -21.03
N LEU A 170 -12.57 24.08 -21.85
CA LEU A 170 -11.81 25.08 -22.60
C LEU A 170 -12.66 26.31 -22.92
N ASP A 171 -12.01 27.43 -23.17
CA ASP A 171 -12.63 28.65 -23.65
C ASP A 171 -12.23 28.90 -25.11
N ILE A 172 -13.20 29.27 -25.95
CA ILE A 172 -12.94 29.73 -27.32
C ILE A 172 -13.56 31.09 -27.59
N PHE A 173 -12.93 31.83 -28.49
CA PHE A 173 -13.50 33.01 -29.12
C PHE A 173 -13.41 32.86 -30.63
N VAL A 174 -14.54 33.00 -31.33
CA VAL A 174 -14.56 32.98 -32.80
C VAL A 174 -14.66 34.41 -33.33
N GLN A 175 -13.68 34.83 -34.11
CA GLN A 175 -13.67 36.09 -34.83
C GLN A 175 -14.02 35.85 -36.30
N GLY A 176 -14.94 36.63 -36.84
CA GLY A 176 -15.19 36.69 -38.28
C GLY A 176 -15.27 38.13 -38.78
N GLY A 177 -15.12 38.30 -40.10
CA GLY A 177 -15.24 39.58 -40.79
C GLY A 177 -16.68 40.09 -40.95
N SER A 178 -16.90 40.98 -41.92
CA SER A 178 -18.24 41.47 -42.26
C SER A 178 -19.16 40.33 -42.73
N SER A 179 -20.48 40.50 -42.56
CA SER A 179 -21.54 39.49 -42.81
C SER A 179 -21.23 38.42 -43.87
N ASN A 180 -21.18 37.15 -43.42
CA ASN A 180 -20.79 35.94 -44.15
C ASN A 180 -19.29 35.80 -44.40
N SER A 181 -18.45 35.97 -43.38
CA SER A 181 -17.03 35.60 -43.49
C SER A 181 -16.89 34.08 -43.60
N TYR A 182 -17.54 33.34 -42.69
CA TYR A 182 -17.52 31.87 -42.73
C TYR A 182 -18.42 31.28 -43.82
N GLU A 183 -17.84 30.39 -44.62
CA GLU A 183 -18.35 29.82 -45.86
C GLU A 183 -18.38 28.29 -45.81
N ALA A 184 -18.90 27.66 -46.88
CA ALA A 184 -19.04 26.21 -46.96
C ALA A 184 -17.71 25.44 -46.97
N SER A 185 -16.57 26.12 -47.17
CA SER A 185 -15.23 25.54 -47.07
C SER A 185 -14.69 25.50 -45.65
N ASP A 186 -15.28 26.27 -44.72
CA ASP A 186 -14.69 26.51 -43.41
C ASP A 186 -15.27 25.57 -42.38
N ASN A 187 -14.38 25.10 -41.51
CA ASN A 187 -14.72 24.11 -40.50
C ASN A 187 -14.07 24.47 -39.17
N LEU A 188 -14.77 24.21 -38.07
CA LEU A 188 -14.22 24.19 -36.73
C LEU A 188 -14.72 22.91 -36.05
N ILE A 189 -13.79 22.01 -35.76
CA ILE A 189 -14.06 20.77 -35.05
C ILE A 189 -13.18 20.74 -33.81
N ILE A 190 -13.80 20.66 -32.63
CA ILE A 190 -13.12 20.53 -31.35
C ILE A 190 -13.59 19.21 -30.74
N ARG A 191 -12.64 18.31 -30.48
CA ARG A 191 -12.94 16.95 -30.05
C ARG A 191 -11.87 16.42 -29.10
N PHE A 192 -12.29 15.64 -28.12
CA PHE A 192 -11.39 14.78 -27.37
C PHE A 192 -11.34 13.40 -28.03
N VAL A 193 -10.16 13.02 -28.50
CA VAL A 193 -9.92 11.72 -29.14
C VAL A 193 -9.34 10.77 -28.11
N GLY A 194 -10.22 9.99 -27.48
CA GLY A 194 -9.85 8.93 -26.57
C GLY A 194 -9.42 7.66 -27.27
N SER A 195 -8.67 6.82 -26.57
CA SER A 195 -8.31 5.47 -27.01
C SER A 195 -9.52 4.55 -27.26
N THR A 196 -10.67 4.81 -26.63
CA THR A 196 -11.90 3.99 -26.78
C THR A 196 -12.94 4.65 -27.69
N SER A 197 -13.07 5.97 -27.64
CA SER A 197 -14.11 6.74 -28.33
C SER A 197 -13.74 8.23 -28.44
N THR A 198 -14.49 8.97 -29.26
CA THR A 198 -14.31 10.41 -29.45
C THR A 198 -15.52 11.16 -28.94
N VAL A 199 -15.28 12.25 -28.22
CA VAL A 199 -16.31 13.22 -27.81
C VAL A 199 -16.10 14.51 -28.59
N GLU A 200 -17.11 14.97 -29.33
CA GLU A 200 -17.08 16.23 -30.06
C GLU A 200 -17.76 17.33 -29.25
N LEU A 201 -17.01 18.39 -28.92
CA LEU A 201 -17.53 19.56 -28.21
C LEU A 201 -18.09 20.60 -29.20
N VAL A 202 -17.40 20.76 -30.33
CA VAL A 202 -17.81 21.63 -31.44
C VAL A 202 -17.64 20.84 -32.74
N ASN A 203 -18.67 20.85 -33.58
CA ASN A 203 -18.59 20.31 -34.94
C ASN A 203 -19.37 21.24 -35.89
N VAL A 204 -18.65 22.22 -36.43
CA VAL A 204 -19.15 23.09 -37.48
C VAL A 204 -18.46 22.69 -38.77
N THR A 205 -19.18 21.99 -39.64
CA THR A 205 -18.69 21.60 -40.97
C THR A 205 -19.43 22.36 -42.07
N GLY A 206 -18.65 23.04 -42.91
CA GLY A 206 -19.07 23.81 -44.07
C GLY A 206 -20.26 24.72 -43.81
N ALA A 207 -20.02 25.92 -43.27
CA ALA A 207 -21.02 26.90 -42.84
C ALA A 207 -22.26 26.96 -43.77
N THR A 208 -23.26 26.10 -43.53
CA THR A 208 -24.41 25.95 -44.42
C THR A 208 -25.53 26.88 -43.96
N GLY A 209 -26.09 27.66 -44.90
CA GLY A 209 -27.20 28.55 -44.62
C GLY A 209 -27.13 29.85 -45.44
N THR A 210 -28.28 30.45 -45.75
CA THR A 210 -28.32 31.70 -46.54
C THR A 210 -28.20 32.98 -45.69
N GLY A 211 -27.68 32.90 -44.47
CA GLY A 211 -27.48 34.07 -43.60
C GLY A 211 -26.42 33.89 -42.50
N ASN A 212 -25.64 34.96 -42.27
CA ASN A 212 -24.70 35.23 -41.18
C ASN A 212 -23.88 34.03 -40.67
N ASN A 213 -22.80 33.69 -41.36
CA ASN A 213 -21.70 32.84 -40.84
C ASN A 213 -22.07 31.39 -40.49
N GLY A 214 -23.27 30.92 -40.86
CA GLY A 214 -23.70 29.52 -40.71
C GLY A 214 -23.61 29.01 -39.25
N GLY A 215 -23.02 27.83 -39.07
CA GLY A 215 -22.87 27.21 -37.75
C GLY A 215 -21.89 27.92 -36.80
N PHE A 216 -21.06 28.84 -37.30
CA PHE A 216 -20.14 29.62 -36.49
C PHE A 216 -20.83 30.75 -35.71
N ALA A 217 -22.00 31.21 -36.17
CA ALA A 217 -22.69 32.38 -35.63
C ALA A 217 -22.92 32.33 -34.11
N THR A 218 -23.08 31.13 -33.54
CA THR A 218 -23.29 30.90 -32.11
C THR A 218 -22.08 31.26 -31.25
N TYR A 219 -20.87 31.18 -31.80
CA TYR A 219 -19.60 31.31 -31.05
C TYR A 219 -18.89 32.64 -31.32
N MET A 220 -19.49 33.51 -32.14
CA MET A 220 -18.82 34.71 -32.64
C MET A 220 -18.87 35.89 -31.68
N GLY A 221 -17.71 36.54 -31.51
CA GLY A 221 -17.60 37.83 -30.83
C GLY A 221 -17.77 37.78 -29.31
N VAL A 222 -17.77 36.57 -28.73
CA VAL A 222 -17.87 36.34 -27.28
C VAL A 222 -17.06 35.10 -26.91
N TRP A 223 -16.39 35.14 -25.76
CA TRP A 223 -15.78 33.94 -25.18
C TRP A 223 -16.87 32.95 -24.81
N THR A 224 -16.70 31.70 -25.24
CA THR A 224 -17.63 30.59 -25.01
C THR A 224 -16.88 29.46 -24.35
N SER A 225 -17.32 29.10 -23.14
CA SER A 225 -16.78 27.98 -22.38
C SER A 225 -17.46 26.67 -22.77
N PHE A 226 -16.65 25.63 -22.94
CA PHE A 226 -17.10 24.27 -23.16
C PHE A 226 -16.59 23.39 -22.03
N SER A 227 -17.40 22.41 -21.63
CA SER A 227 -17.00 21.37 -20.71
C SER A 227 -17.61 20.05 -21.13
N SER A 228 -16.90 18.95 -20.91
CA SER A 228 -17.44 17.61 -21.13
C SER A 228 -16.88 16.60 -20.12
N ASP A 229 -17.71 15.64 -19.76
CA ASP A 229 -17.26 14.37 -19.19
C ASP A 229 -16.48 13.59 -20.26
N ILE A 230 -15.27 13.17 -19.92
CA ILE A 230 -14.38 12.35 -20.75
C ILE A 230 -13.87 11.09 -20.02
N SER A 231 -14.42 10.77 -18.85
CA SER A 231 -14.00 9.65 -17.99
C SER A 231 -14.08 8.29 -18.69
N SER A 232 -14.97 8.16 -19.68
CA SER A 232 -15.17 6.91 -20.44
C SER A 232 -14.32 6.80 -21.72
N GLN A 233 -13.52 7.82 -22.03
CA GLN A 233 -12.76 7.92 -23.29
C GLN A 233 -11.36 7.28 -23.17
N GLY A 234 -10.91 6.95 -21.96
CA GLY A 234 -9.56 6.48 -21.66
C GLY A 234 -8.51 7.56 -21.94
N ILE A 235 -7.24 7.14 -22.10
CA ILE A 235 -6.15 8.08 -22.44
C ILE A 235 -6.40 8.65 -23.84
N GLY A 236 -6.35 9.97 -23.98
CA GLY A 236 -6.64 10.66 -25.23
C GLY A 236 -6.07 12.08 -25.29
N ASN A 237 -6.29 12.77 -26.41
CA ASN A 237 -5.82 14.13 -26.64
C ASN A 237 -6.97 15.04 -27.10
N LEU A 238 -6.91 16.32 -26.73
CA LEU A 238 -7.77 17.35 -27.32
C LEU A 238 -7.22 17.74 -28.69
N GLU A 239 -8.07 17.65 -29.70
CA GLU A 239 -7.81 18.10 -31.07
C GLU A 239 -8.73 19.27 -31.44
N ILE A 240 -8.12 20.35 -31.91
CA ILE A 240 -8.80 21.53 -32.46
C ILE A 240 -8.42 21.64 -33.93
N GLU A 241 -9.37 21.35 -34.80
CA GLU A 241 -9.23 21.44 -36.23
C GLU A 241 -9.92 22.69 -36.76
N PHE A 242 -9.16 23.52 -37.48
CA PHE A 242 -9.68 24.73 -38.10
C PHE A 242 -9.29 24.81 -39.57
N THR A 243 -10.30 25.02 -40.41
CA THR A 243 -10.16 25.31 -41.84
C THR A 243 -10.70 26.71 -42.10
N SER A 244 -9.89 27.56 -42.70
CA SER A 244 -10.28 28.90 -43.17
C SER A 244 -9.41 29.32 -44.36
N ASN A 245 -9.93 30.22 -45.18
CA ASN A 245 -9.33 30.76 -46.40
C ASN A 245 -9.31 32.32 -46.40
N SER A 246 -9.45 32.93 -45.21
CA SER A 246 -9.80 34.34 -45.05
C SER A 246 -9.06 35.00 -43.89
N GLN A 247 -8.40 36.13 -44.20
CA GLN A 247 -7.68 37.01 -43.27
C GLN A 247 -8.49 37.56 -42.10
N THR A 248 -9.82 37.44 -42.15
CA THR A 248 -10.71 38.00 -41.13
C THR A 248 -11.31 36.96 -40.21
N GLU A 249 -10.96 35.69 -40.42
CA GLU A 249 -11.43 34.56 -39.62
C GLU A 249 -10.33 34.09 -38.71
N SER A 250 -10.67 33.95 -37.44
CA SER A 250 -9.74 33.42 -36.45
C SER A 250 -10.51 32.74 -35.33
N VAL A 251 -9.93 31.67 -34.82
CA VAL A 251 -10.36 31.05 -33.56
C VAL A 251 -9.26 31.31 -32.54
N TYR A 252 -9.66 31.77 -31.37
CA TYR A 252 -8.78 31.90 -30.22
C TYR A 252 -9.18 30.85 -29.19
N ILE A 253 -8.20 30.23 -28.55
CA ILE A 253 -8.36 29.17 -27.56
C ILE A 253 -7.61 29.58 -26.30
N ASP A 254 -8.21 29.32 -25.15
CA ASP A 254 -7.64 29.64 -23.86
C ASP A 254 -8.22 28.73 -22.76
N ASN A 255 -7.61 28.75 -21.58
CA ASN A 255 -8.11 28.15 -20.34
C ASN A 255 -8.49 26.67 -20.51
N VAL A 256 -7.62 25.89 -21.15
CA VAL A 256 -7.83 24.45 -21.31
C VAL A 256 -7.41 23.76 -20.01
N ALA A 257 -8.33 23.03 -19.39
CA ALA A 257 -8.06 22.27 -18.18
C ALA A 257 -8.65 20.87 -18.26
N PHE A 258 -7.97 19.91 -17.66
CA PHE A 258 -8.39 18.54 -17.50
C PHE A 258 -8.41 18.21 -16.02
N THR A 259 -9.53 17.70 -15.52
CA THR A 259 -9.67 17.33 -14.12
C THR A 259 -9.95 15.84 -13.97
N SER A 260 -9.42 15.27 -12.90
CA SER A 260 -9.79 13.92 -12.45
C SER A 260 -10.39 14.01 -11.07
N THR A 261 -11.38 13.16 -10.83
CA THR A 261 -11.92 12.96 -9.49
C THR A 261 -10.91 12.11 -8.73
N SER A 262 -10.29 12.69 -7.72
CA SER A 262 -9.55 11.93 -6.71
C SER A 262 -10.49 11.64 -5.53
N GLN A 263 -10.38 10.43 -5.01
CA GLN A 263 -10.79 10.16 -3.65
C GLN A 263 -9.49 10.06 -2.89
N LEU A 264 -9.21 11.07 -2.06
CA LEU A 264 -8.17 10.93 -1.05
C LEU A 264 -8.54 9.73 -0.18
N VAL A 265 -7.52 8.96 0.18
CA VAL A 265 -7.62 7.89 1.16
C VAL A 265 -7.00 8.47 2.42
N GLU A 266 -7.74 8.43 3.51
CA GLU A 266 -7.25 8.79 4.85
C GLU A 266 -5.99 7.98 5.14
N ASP A 267 -4.96 8.63 5.67
CA ASP A 267 -3.85 7.93 6.29
C ASP A 267 -4.38 7.16 7.50
N THR A 268 -3.78 6.01 7.78
CA THR A 268 -4.19 5.20 8.94
C THR A 268 -3.15 5.20 10.04
N ASP A 269 -1.96 5.76 9.81
CA ASP A 269 -0.83 5.84 10.75
C ASP A 269 -0.23 7.25 10.64
N ASP A 270 -0.95 8.24 11.17
CA ASP A 270 -0.73 9.68 10.94
C ASP A 270 0.68 10.17 11.34
N ASP A 271 1.40 9.45 12.20
CA ASP A 271 2.75 9.80 12.66
C ASP A 271 3.86 8.81 12.26
N ASN A 272 3.49 7.73 11.57
CA ASN A 272 4.34 6.70 10.98
C ASN A 272 5.24 6.01 12.02
N ASP A 273 4.72 5.79 13.23
CA ASP A 273 5.40 5.01 14.27
C ASP A 273 5.15 3.50 14.15
N GLY A 274 4.23 3.11 13.27
CA GLY A 274 3.91 1.73 12.93
C GLY A 274 2.65 1.19 13.61
N TRP A 275 1.83 2.05 14.19
CA TRP A 275 0.51 1.72 14.77
C TRP A 275 -0.59 2.50 14.06
N ASP A 276 -1.69 1.83 13.73
CA ASP A 276 -2.80 2.53 13.10
C ASP A 276 -3.56 3.41 14.13
N ASP A 277 -4.09 4.58 13.74
CA ASP A 277 -4.73 5.55 14.64
C ASP A 277 -5.89 4.95 15.44
N VAL A 278 -6.57 3.96 14.85
CA VAL A 278 -7.68 3.24 15.49
C VAL A 278 -7.17 2.44 16.69
N ASP A 279 -6.01 1.81 16.54
CA ASP A 279 -5.37 1.00 17.58
C ASP A 279 -4.79 1.93 18.64
N GLU A 280 -4.11 3.00 18.25
CA GLU A 280 -3.60 4.02 19.16
C GLU A 280 -4.67 4.67 20.04
N ASN A 281 -5.80 5.07 19.44
CA ASN A 281 -6.96 5.56 20.19
C ASN A 281 -7.49 4.52 21.19
N SER A 282 -7.39 3.23 20.85
CA SER A 282 -7.80 2.13 21.72
C SER A 282 -6.78 1.85 22.82
N CYS A 283 -5.49 2.02 22.52
CA CYS A 283 -4.36 1.91 23.42
C CYS A 283 -4.20 3.12 24.36
N GLY A 284 -4.83 4.24 24.00
CA GLY A 284 -4.79 5.49 24.73
C GLY A 284 -3.53 6.33 24.48
N THR A 285 -2.90 6.13 23.32
CA THR A 285 -1.80 6.96 22.80
C THR A 285 -2.34 8.05 21.87
N ASP A 286 -1.47 8.99 21.45
CA ASP A 286 -1.85 10.14 20.59
C ASP A 286 -1.40 9.85 19.16
N PRO A 287 -2.31 9.65 18.19
CA PRO A 287 -1.96 9.27 16.83
C PRO A 287 -1.10 10.26 16.03
N LEU A 288 -0.89 11.45 16.58
CA LEU A 288 -0.14 12.52 15.94
C LEU A 288 1.25 12.75 16.58
N ASP A 289 1.65 11.93 17.56
CA ASP A 289 2.94 12.05 18.25
C ASP A 289 3.70 10.72 18.25
N SER A 290 4.62 10.61 17.28
CA SER A 290 5.45 9.42 17.03
C SER A 290 6.37 9.00 18.20
N ASN A 291 6.29 9.68 19.36
CA ASN A 291 6.98 9.33 20.59
C ASN A 291 6.05 8.68 21.62
N GLU A 292 4.73 8.65 21.38
CA GLU A 292 3.71 8.04 22.22
C GLU A 292 3.35 6.63 21.72
N ILE A 293 4.35 5.80 21.43
CA ILE A 293 4.13 4.45 20.89
C ILE A 293 3.33 3.56 21.88
N PRO A 294 2.30 2.83 21.42
CA PRO A 294 1.63 1.81 22.20
C PRO A 294 2.61 0.80 22.81
N ILE A 295 2.37 0.43 24.07
CA ILE A 295 3.15 -0.61 24.73
C ILE A 295 2.66 -1.96 24.19
N ASP A 296 3.54 -2.69 23.52
CA ASP A 296 3.35 -4.06 23.06
C ASP A 296 4.49 -4.93 23.60
N SER A 297 4.22 -5.62 24.70
CA SER A 297 5.21 -6.40 25.44
C SER A 297 5.58 -7.71 24.72
N ASN A 298 4.68 -8.27 23.92
CA ASN A 298 4.86 -9.57 23.27
C ASN A 298 5.23 -9.47 21.78
N GLY A 299 5.03 -8.30 21.16
CA GLY A 299 5.36 -7.98 19.78
C GLY A 299 4.35 -8.48 18.74
N ASN A 300 3.10 -8.77 19.13
CA ASN A 300 2.06 -9.33 18.25
C ASN A 300 1.28 -8.26 17.45
N GLY A 301 1.51 -6.96 17.71
CA GLY A 301 0.80 -5.86 17.03
C GLY A 301 -0.52 -5.47 17.71
N VAL A 302 -0.76 -5.93 18.93
CA VAL A 302 -1.88 -5.55 19.80
C VAL A 302 -1.29 -5.01 21.09
N CYS A 303 -1.68 -3.81 21.52
CA CYS A 303 -1.07 -3.21 22.70
C CYS A 303 -1.58 -3.81 24.02
N ASP A 304 -0.74 -3.83 25.05
CA ASP A 304 -1.03 -4.32 26.40
C ASP A 304 -2.32 -3.72 27.01
N ALA A 305 -2.70 -2.51 26.59
CA ALA A 305 -3.87 -1.79 27.10
C ALA A 305 -5.20 -2.38 26.59
N ILE A 306 -5.19 -3.06 25.45
CA ILE A 306 -6.33 -3.76 24.86
C ILE A 306 -6.19 -5.30 24.96
N GLU A 307 -5.00 -5.78 25.31
CA GLU A 307 -4.59 -7.18 25.54
C GLU A 307 -5.22 -7.82 26.80
N GLY A 308 -6.45 -7.41 27.15
CA GLY A 308 -7.14 -7.91 28.33
C GLY A 308 -7.63 -9.35 28.23
N ASP A 309 -7.75 -9.90 27.02
CA ASP A 309 -8.32 -11.21 26.73
C ASP A 309 -7.89 -11.69 25.32
N ASP A 310 -6.65 -11.55 24.80
CA ASP A 310 -6.26 -12.11 23.45
C ASP A 310 -4.76 -12.48 23.46
N PHE A 311 -4.41 -13.65 24.00
CA PHE A 311 -3.06 -14.03 24.38
C PHE A 311 -2.17 -14.42 23.19
N ASP A 312 -2.75 -14.96 22.12
CA ASP A 312 -2.02 -15.36 20.91
C ASP A 312 -2.01 -14.30 19.79
N GLY A 313 -2.84 -13.25 19.92
CA GLY A 313 -2.92 -12.14 18.98
C GLY A 313 -3.58 -12.52 17.65
N ASP A 314 -4.42 -13.54 17.61
CA ASP A 314 -5.13 -13.96 16.39
C ASP A 314 -6.38 -13.09 16.08
N GLY A 315 -6.73 -12.21 17.02
CA GLY A 315 -7.87 -11.31 16.96
C GLY A 315 -9.17 -11.90 17.53
N ILE A 316 -9.10 -13.08 18.14
CA ILE A 316 -10.18 -13.72 18.90
C ILE A 316 -9.86 -13.58 20.39
N PRO A 317 -10.78 -13.01 21.19
CA PRO A 317 -10.50 -12.90 22.60
C PRO A 317 -10.53 -14.27 23.31
N ASN A 318 -9.63 -14.54 24.27
CA ASN A 318 -9.50 -15.77 25.07
C ASN A 318 -10.84 -16.36 25.56
N ASP A 319 -11.71 -15.51 26.11
CA ASP A 319 -13.06 -15.92 26.56
C ASP A 319 -13.94 -16.54 25.44
N SER A 320 -13.53 -16.38 24.18
CA SER A 320 -14.14 -16.87 22.94
C SER A 320 -13.17 -17.65 22.04
N ASP A 321 -11.91 -17.77 22.43
CA ASP A 321 -10.90 -18.59 21.78
C ASP A 321 -10.98 -20.02 22.33
N PRO A 322 -10.93 -21.06 21.49
CA PRO A 322 -10.74 -22.43 21.97
C PRO A 322 -9.29 -22.82 22.30
N ASP A 323 -8.27 -22.06 21.88
CA ASP A 323 -6.83 -22.36 22.01
C ASP A 323 -6.06 -21.04 22.25
N ASP A 324 -6.10 -20.57 23.50
CA ASP A 324 -5.69 -19.23 23.95
C ASP A 324 -4.22 -18.87 23.61
N ASP A 325 -3.34 -19.87 23.44
CA ASP A 325 -1.92 -19.68 23.11
C ASP A 325 -1.48 -20.30 21.77
N ASN A 326 -2.42 -20.92 21.06
CA ASN A 326 -2.28 -21.45 19.71
C ASN A 326 -1.15 -22.51 19.59
N ASP A 327 -0.93 -23.29 20.65
CA ASP A 327 0.06 -24.37 20.68
C ASP A 327 -0.45 -25.67 20.00
N GLY A 328 -1.77 -25.73 19.76
CA GLY A 328 -2.47 -26.82 19.09
C GLY A 328 -3.29 -27.72 20.02
N TYR A 329 -3.38 -27.42 21.31
CA TYR A 329 -4.25 -28.08 22.28
C TYR A 329 -5.34 -27.11 22.77
N ASP A 330 -6.62 -27.43 22.49
CA ASP A 330 -7.72 -26.58 22.98
C ASP A 330 -7.67 -26.44 24.52
N ASP A 331 -7.99 -25.27 25.07
CA ASP A 331 -7.94 -24.92 26.52
C ASP A 331 -8.67 -25.92 27.43
N GLU A 332 -9.68 -26.64 26.91
CA GLU A 332 -10.41 -27.67 27.68
C GLU A 332 -9.52 -28.89 27.99
N TYR A 333 -8.47 -29.12 27.21
CA TYR A 333 -7.53 -30.23 27.30
C TYR A 333 -6.12 -29.80 27.66
N ASP A 334 -5.89 -28.50 27.82
CA ASP A 334 -4.60 -27.91 28.14
C ASP A 334 -4.49 -27.62 29.66
N ALA A 335 -3.43 -28.12 30.30
CA ALA A 335 -3.13 -27.84 31.70
C ALA A 335 -2.58 -26.41 31.94
N PHE A 336 -1.99 -25.81 30.92
CA PHE A 336 -1.41 -24.47 30.87
C PHE A 336 -1.92 -23.67 29.65
N PRO A 337 -3.20 -23.25 29.61
CA PRO A 337 -3.82 -22.58 28.44
C PRO A 337 -3.22 -21.22 28.02
N LEU A 338 -2.14 -20.76 28.65
CA LEU A 338 -1.49 -19.49 28.37
C LEU A 338 0.04 -19.67 28.31
N ASP A 339 0.51 -20.88 28.07
CA ASP A 339 1.92 -21.20 27.90
C ASP A 339 2.09 -22.12 26.68
N PRO A 340 2.44 -21.56 25.51
CA PRO A 340 2.46 -22.30 24.25
C PRO A 340 3.59 -23.34 24.16
N THR A 341 4.25 -23.62 25.29
CA THR A 341 5.29 -24.62 25.42
C THR A 341 4.89 -25.77 26.35
N GLU A 342 3.71 -25.75 26.95
CA GLU A 342 3.23 -26.75 27.90
C GLU A 342 1.74 -27.02 27.74
N TRP A 343 1.35 -28.29 27.61
CA TRP A 343 -0.06 -28.68 27.48
C TRP A 343 -0.50 -29.80 28.44
N ASP A 344 0.47 -30.49 29.07
CA ASP A 344 0.25 -31.67 29.92
C ASP A 344 0.91 -31.49 31.30
N ASP A 345 0.27 -32.03 32.34
CA ASP A 345 0.71 -32.01 33.76
C ASP A 345 0.43 -33.41 34.33
N ALA A 346 1.26 -34.37 33.94
CA ALA A 346 0.96 -35.79 34.11
C ALA A 346 0.87 -36.24 35.58
N ASP A 347 1.61 -35.60 36.50
CA ASP A 347 1.58 -35.89 37.93
C ASP A 347 0.71 -34.89 38.74
N GLY A 348 0.36 -33.73 38.16
CA GLY A 348 -0.51 -32.73 38.74
C GLY A 348 0.19 -31.80 39.74
N ASP A 349 1.51 -31.63 39.64
CA ASP A 349 2.29 -30.77 40.53
C ASP A 349 2.29 -29.28 40.11
N GLY A 350 1.82 -28.99 38.89
CA GLY A 350 1.71 -27.67 38.30
C GLY A 350 2.94 -27.19 37.54
N ILE A 351 3.87 -28.08 37.21
CA ILE A 351 4.94 -27.90 36.21
C ILE A 351 4.55 -28.74 34.98
N GLY A 352 4.64 -28.17 33.79
CA GLY A 352 4.27 -28.92 32.58
C GLY A 352 5.30 -29.97 32.21
N SER A 353 4.85 -31.08 31.63
CA SER A 353 5.69 -32.25 31.32
C SER A 353 6.84 -31.97 30.32
N ASN A 354 6.86 -30.84 29.59
CA ASN A 354 8.04 -30.50 28.80
C ASN A 354 9.17 -29.89 29.64
N ALA A 355 8.86 -29.28 30.79
CA ALA A 355 9.78 -28.65 31.73
C ALA A 355 10.01 -29.46 33.01
N ASP A 356 9.09 -30.37 33.35
CA ASP A 356 9.29 -31.33 34.42
C ASP A 356 10.38 -32.34 34.05
N THR A 357 11.00 -32.94 35.07
CA THR A 357 12.06 -33.94 34.94
C THR A 357 11.67 -35.30 35.51
N ASP A 358 10.47 -35.42 36.07
CA ASP A 358 9.85 -36.61 36.67
C ASP A 358 8.35 -36.55 36.34
N ASP A 359 8.02 -36.76 35.07
CA ASP A 359 6.70 -36.49 34.47
C ASP A 359 5.53 -37.17 35.20
N ASP A 360 5.76 -38.28 35.90
CA ASP A 360 4.73 -39.04 36.60
C ASP A 360 4.83 -39.03 38.13
N GLY A 361 5.85 -38.38 38.66
CA GLY A 361 6.08 -38.17 40.09
C GLY A 361 6.30 -39.47 40.89
N ASP A 362 6.77 -40.55 40.25
CA ASP A 362 7.05 -41.82 40.93
C ASP A 362 8.41 -41.84 41.65
N GLY A 363 9.24 -40.82 41.40
CA GLY A 363 10.50 -40.56 42.06
C GLY A 363 11.74 -40.96 41.26
N TRP A 364 11.56 -41.38 40.00
CA TRP A 364 12.63 -41.59 39.01
C TRP A 364 12.54 -40.50 37.94
N SER A 365 13.68 -39.87 37.60
CA SER A 365 13.64 -38.86 36.53
C SER A 365 13.41 -39.50 35.17
N ASP A 366 12.82 -38.76 34.22
CA ASP A 366 12.55 -39.25 32.85
C ASP A 366 13.84 -39.78 32.20
N SER A 367 14.97 -39.14 32.53
CA SER A 367 16.28 -39.54 32.02
C SER A 367 16.74 -40.88 32.58
N GLU A 368 16.46 -41.17 33.85
CA GLU A 368 16.74 -42.44 34.49
C GLU A 368 15.81 -43.53 33.95
N GLU A 369 14.53 -43.22 33.79
CA GLU A 369 13.54 -44.16 33.25
C GLU A 369 13.83 -44.58 31.81
N VAL A 370 14.24 -43.64 30.95
CA VAL A 370 14.68 -43.95 29.58
C VAL A 370 15.88 -44.90 29.59
N ASP A 371 16.85 -44.69 30.48
CA ASP A 371 18.01 -45.58 30.64
C ASP A 371 17.60 -46.95 31.21
N CYS A 372 16.59 -46.98 32.07
CA CYS A 372 16.03 -48.18 32.70
C CYS A 372 14.97 -48.91 31.85
N MET A 373 14.67 -48.41 30.65
CA MET A 373 13.64 -48.93 29.74
C MET A 373 12.22 -48.95 30.32
N THR A 374 11.91 -47.99 31.18
CA THR A 374 10.57 -47.71 31.67
C THR A 374 9.95 -46.50 30.97
N GLU A 375 8.70 -46.17 31.29
CA GLU A 375 7.90 -45.17 30.58
C GLU A 375 7.74 -43.92 31.46
N PRO A 376 8.41 -42.79 31.13
CA PRO A 376 8.45 -41.56 31.95
C PRO A 376 7.11 -40.97 32.40
N SER A 377 6.04 -41.26 31.67
CA SER A 377 4.71 -40.65 31.86
C SER A 377 3.75 -41.57 32.61
N SER A 378 4.24 -42.58 33.32
CA SER A 378 3.39 -43.61 33.91
C SER A 378 3.95 -44.13 35.22
N ALA A 379 3.44 -43.62 36.35
CA ALA A 379 3.85 -43.98 37.72
C ALA A 379 3.63 -45.46 38.13
N PHE A 380 3.14 -46.28 37.20
CA PHE A 380 3.05 -47.73 37.32
C PHE A 380 4.20 -48.47 36.63
N SER A 381 5.08 -47.75 35.94
CA SER A 381 6.21 -48.25 35.19
C SER A 381 7.51 -47.94 35.93
N VAL A 382 7.61 -48.30 37.20
CA VAL A 382 8.80 -48.02 38.02
C VAL A 382 9.97 -48.94 37.60
N PRO A 383 11.21 -48.42 37.47
CA PRO A 383 12.41 -49.24 37.34
C PRO A 383 12.55 -50.30 38.44
N ASP A 384 13.00 -51.51 38.08
CA ASP A 384 13.41 -52.52 39.05
C ASP A 384 14.74 -52.09 39.69
N ASP A 385 14.79 -52.02 41.02
CA ASP A 385 15.94 -51.63 41.84
C ASP A 385 16.01 -52.60 43.04
N SER A 386 16.77 -53.68 42.87
CA SER A 386 16.78 -54.86 43.73
C SER A 386 17.45 -54.59 45.09
N ASP A 387 18.37 -53.64 45.18
CA ASP A 387 19.07 -53.27 46.41
C ASP A 387 18.69 -51.90 46.99
N GLY A 388 17.96 -51.08 46.23
CA GLY A 388 17.41 -49.80 46.66
C GLY A 388 18.44 -48.67 46.67
N ASP A 389 19.50 -48.73 45.87
CA ASP A 389 20.57 -47.72 45.84
C ASP A 389 20.30 -46.54 44.90
N GLY A 390 19.22 -46.62 44.11
CA GLY A 390 18.81 -45.60 43.14
C GLY A 390 19.39 -45.79 41.75
N ILE A 391 19.98 -46.96 41.46
CA ILE A 391 20.35 -47.40 40.12
C ILE A 391 19.50 -48.63 39.80
N CYS A 392 18.86 -48.64 38.64
CA CYS A 392 18.03 -49.78 38.25
C CYS A 392 18.89 -50.97 37.82
N ASP A 393 18.37 -52.19 38.03
CA ASP A 393 19.03 -53.48 37.77
C ASP A 393 19.60 -53.63 36.33
N ILE A 394 19.05 -52.88 35.37
CA ILE A 394 19.53 -52.95 33.97
C ILE A 394 20.79 -52.10 33.71
N VAL A 395 21.01 -51.09 34.55
CA VAL A 395 22.17 -50.16 34.48
C VAL A 395 23.18 -50.47 35.58
N ASP A 396 22.73 -51.04 36.70
CA ASP A 396 23.59 -51.51 37.78
C ASP A 396 24.45 -52.70 37.30
N ALA A 397 25.61 -52.86 37.94
CA ALA A 397 26.55 -53.93 37.69
C ALA A 397 26.67 -54.90 38.88
N ASP A 398 25.96 -54.65 39.98
CA ASP A 398 25.91 -55.42 41.23
C ASP A 398 24.50 -55.28 41.86
N ASP A 399 23.49 -55.89 41.24
CA ASP A 399 22.05 -55.65 41.52
C ASP A 399 21.61 -55.97 42.97
N ASP A 400 22.45 -56.64 43.76
CA ASP A 400 22.19 -56.94 45.18
C ASP A 400 23.22 -56.35 46.15
N ASN A 401 24.18 -55.58 45.62
CA ASN A 401 25.24 -54.87 46.33
C ASN A 401 26.07 -55.78 47.28
N ASP A 402 26.31 -57.03 46.90
CA ASP A 402 27.10 -57.99 47.69
C ASP A 402 28.62 -57.92 47.45
N MET A 403 29.05 -56.99 46.58
CA MET A 403 30.41 -56.76 46.10
C MET A 403 30.88 -57.75 45.02
N VAL A 404 29.96 -58.50 44.39
CA VAL A 404 30.22 -59.39 43.27
C VAL A 404 29.35 -58.98 42.09
N ASN A 405 29.99 -58.42 41.05
CA ASN A 405 29.24 -58.00 39.87
C ASN A 405 28.42 -59.13 39.23
N ASP A 406 27.26 -58.80 38.64
CA ASP A 406 26.30 -59.77 38.08
C ASP A 406 26.92 -60.74 37.06
N GLU A 407 27.92 -60.28 36.31
CA GLU A 407 28.65 -61.12 35.35
C GLU A 407 29.42 -62.29 35.98
N ASN A 408 29.73 -62.17 37.28
CA ASN A 408 30.44 -63.15 38.09
C ASN A 408 29.59 -63.70 39.23
N ASP A 409 28.37 -63.20 39.41
CA ASP A 409 27.42 -63.67 40.40
C ASP A 409 26.50 -64.77 39.84
N CYS A 410 26.29 -65.83 40.62
CA CYS A 410 25.37 -66.89 40.23
C CYS A 410 23.91 -66.64 40.64
N ALA A 411 23.66 -65.72 41.57
CA ALA A 411 22.36 -65.19 41.97
C ALA A 411 22.44 -63.65 42.13
N PRO A 412 22.49 -62.89 41.02
CA PRO A 412 22.67 -61.42 41.01
C PRO A 412 21.65 -60.60 41.82
N PHE A 413 20.52 -61.19 42.23
CA PHE A 413 19.46 -60.50 42.97
C PHE A 413 19.31 -61.01 44.42
N ASP A 414 20.30 -61.73 44.95
CA ASP A 414 20.29 -62.33 46.28
C ASP A 414 21.67 -62.23 46.95
N ALA A 415 21.86 -61.14 47.69
CA ALA A 415 23.12 -60.78 48.35
C ALA A 415 23.64 -61.80 49.38
N SER A 416 22.92 -62.91 49.60
CA SER A 416 23.36 -64.01 50.44
C SER A 416 24.12 -65.10 49.67
N ILE A 417 24.17 -65.03 48.34
CA ILE A 417 24.67 -66.11 47.48
C ILE A 417 25.39 -65.58 46.22
N SER A 418 26.72 -65.55 46.25
CA SER A 418 27.53 -65.18 45.08
C SER A 418 28.29 -66.35 44.40
N GLU A 419 28.41 -67.50 45.09
CA GLU A 419 29.29 -68.60 44.67
C GLU A 419 28.55 -69.87 44.23
N LEU A 420 29.04 -70.47 43.15
CA LEU A 420 28.70 -71.83 42.72
C LEU A 420 29.40 -72.87 43.60
N ASP A 421 28.68 -73.90 44.03
CA ASP A 421 29.29 -75.08 44.61
C ASP A 421 30.03 -75.93 43.56
N CYS A 422 30.73 -76.98 43.99
CA CYS A 422 31.50 -77.79 43.04
C CYS A 422 30.66 -78.60 42.04
N ASP A 423 29.32 -78.65 42.21
CA ASP A 423 28.36 -79.27 41.29
C ASP A 423 27.76 -78.23 40.33
N GLY A 424 28.20 -76.96 40.44
CA GLY A 424 27.69 -75.84 39.65
C GLY A 424 26.32 -75.38 40.10
N VAL A 425 25.94 -75.61 41.36
CA VAL A 425 24.70 -75.12 41.96
C VAL A 425 25.00 -73.84 42.74
N CYS A 426 24.33 -72.76 42.38
CA CYS A 426 24.43 -71.49 43.10
C CYS A 426 23.95 -71.64 44.55
N GLY A 427 24.75 -71.22 45.53
CA GLY A 427 24.44 -71.39 46.96
C GLY A 427 24.42 -72.84 47.44
N GLY A 428 24.97 -73.76 46.66
CA GLY A 428 25.12 -75.15 47.05
C GLY A 428 26.15 -75.35 48.16
N ASN A 429 26.07 -76.48 48.86
CA ASN A 429 26.98 -76.81 49.97
C ASN A 429 27.96 -77.94 49.61
N ASN A 430 27.98 -78.40 48.35
CA ASN A 430 28.86 -79.49 47.96
C ASN A 430 30.30 -78.97 47.84
N THR A 431 31.23 -79.68 48.48
CA THR A 431 32.66 -79.40 48.38
C THR A 431 33.38 -80.56 47.69
N VAL A 432 34.49 -80.25 47.03
CA VAL A 432 35.35 -81.26 46.41
C VAL A 432 36.01 -82.09 47.51
N ASP A 433 35.92 -83.42 47.42
CA ASP A 433 36.60 -84.32 48.34
C ASP A 433 38.10 -84.51 48.00
N GLU A 434 38.83 -85.28 48.80
CA GLU A 434 40.27 -85.54 48.59
C GLU A 434 40.58 -86.27 47.25
N CYS A 435 39.58 -86.86 46.61
CA CYS A 435 39.68 -87.55 45.33
C CYS A 435 39.31 -86.64 44.14
N GLY A 436 38.97 -85.37 44.37
CA GLY A 436 38.54 -84.45 43.33
C GLY A 436 37.08 -84.63 42.91
N ILE A 437 36.26 -85.35 43.69
CA ILE A 437 34.84 -85.59 43.39
C ILE A 437 33.98 -84.60 44.17
N CYS A 438 33.11 -83.89 43.47
CA CYS A 438 32.13 -83.03 44.12
C CYS A 438 31.03 -83.84 44.84
N GLY A 439 30.67 -83.45 46.07
CA GLY A 439 29.60 -84.12 46.83
C GLY A 439 29.94 -85.55 47.29
N GLY A 440 31.22 -85.91 47.29
CA GLY A 440 31.71 -87.24 47.67
C GLY A 440 31.43 -87.60 49.14
N SER A 441 31.30 -88.90 49.43
CA SER A 441 30.92 -89.40 50.77
C SER A 441 31.98 -89.20 51.87
N GLY A 442 33.15 -88.63 51.54
CA GLY A 442 34.26 -88.36 52.45
C GLY A 442 34.76 -89.61 53.19
N ILE A 443 35.77 -90.30 52.67
CA ILE A 443 36.50 -91.30 53.47
C ILE A 443 37.54 -90.56 54.33
N SER A 444 37.61 -90.91 55.60
CA SER A 444 38.47 -90.26 56.61
C SER A 444 39.96 -90.26 56.25
N GLU A 445 40.63 -89.15 56.58
CA GLU A 445 42.06 -88.87 56.39
C GLU A 445 42.97 -90.08 56.75
N GLY A 446 43.71 -90.60 55.76
CA GLY A 446 44.70 -91.69 55.93
C GLY A 446 44.48 -92.97 55.13
N ALA A 447 43.48 -93.05 54.25
CA ALA A 447 43.34 -94.14 53.28
C ALA A 447 43.93 -93.71 51.92
N CYS A 448 45.04 -94.31 51.48
CA CYS A 448 45.57 -94.10 50.12
C CYS A 448 44.66 -94.80 49.09
N ASP A 449 44.06 -94.02 48.18
CA ASP A 449 43.61 -94.50 46.88
C ASP A 449 44.59 -94.02 45.80
N CYS A 450 45.56 -94.88 45.50
CA CYS A 450 46.31 -94.81 44.26
C CYS A 450 46.26 -96.20 43.65
N ASP A 451 45.21 -96.47 42.88
CA ASP A 451 45.29 -97.39 41.74
C ASP A 451 44.65 -96.77 40.48
#